data_AF-A0A7W1ZDY0-F1
#
_entry.id   AF-A0A7W1ZDY0-F1
#
_cell.length_a   1.000
_cell.length_b   1.000
_cell.length_c   1.000
_cell.angle_alpha   90.00
_cell.angle_beta   90.00
_cell.angle_gamma   90.00
#
_symmetry.space_group_name_H-M   'P 1'
#
loop_
_entity.id
_entity.type
_entity.pdbx_description
1 polymer ?
#
loop_
_entity_poly.entity_id
_entity_poly.type
_entity_poly.pdbx_seq_one_letter_code
_entity_poly.pdbx_strand_id
1 'polypeptide(L)'
;MDLIKHTSQWVNGEVLQGRIGLGTGIVIAILFFYFANFQQSFYKGMIVPFILLQLVLLGYSSFQMVMRPNHIEKVEQYLTVSREKAIHAEFEKSQKDDKVYSKLRLVWAGLFVVSLILFFLVANDYFKGMSLGFVVFFIVAYTFDTLLHLRLKTYLSALQNL
;
A
#
# COMPACT_ATOMS: atom_id res chain seq x y z
N MET A 1 -14.41 -23.40 9.94
CA MET A 1 -14.60 -23.19 8.49
C MET A 1 -14.80 -21.72 8.17
N ASP A 2 -15.57 -20.97 8.96
CA ASP A 2 -15.82 -19.54 8.67
C ASP A 2 -14.60 -18.63 8.85
N LEU A 3 -13.74 -18.86 9.85
CA LEU A 3 -12.48 -18.09 9.99
C LEU A 3 -11.61 -18.18 8.73
N ILE A 4 -11.29 -19.39 8.27
CA ILE A 4 -10.49 -19.61 7.06
C ILE A 4 -11.15 -19.00 5.82
N LYS A 5 -12.48 -19.07 5.71
CA LYS A 5 -13.19 -18.43 4.61
C LYS A 5 -12.98 -16.91 4.61
N HIS A 6 -13.15 -16.25 5.75
CA HIS A 6 -12.94 -14.80 5.88
C HIS A 6 -11.47 -14.41 5.69
N THR A 7 -10.53 -15.18 6.25
CA THR A 7 -9.09 -14.98 6.05
C THR A 7 -8.72 -15.11 4.58
N SER A 8 -9.21 -16.16 3.90
CA SER A 8 -8.96 -16.39 2.47
C SER A 8 -9.51 -15.27 1.60
N GLN A 9 -10.73 -14.78 1.88
CA GLN A 9 -11.30 -13.63 1.18
C GLN A 9 -10.46 -12.37 1.35
N TRP A 10 -10.01 -12.08 2.58
CA TRP A 10 -9.14 -10.94 2.86
C TRP A 10 -7.79 -11.06 2.13
N VAL A 11 -7.13 -12.21 2.24
CA VAL A 11 -5.84 -12.49 1.59
C VAL A 11 -5.93 -12.41 0.07
N ASN A 12 -6.97 -12.99 -0.55
CA ASN A 12 -7.18 -12.92 -1.99
C ASN A 12 -7.40 -11.48 -2.46
N GLY A 13 -8.06 -10.65 -1.63
CA GLY A 13 -8.18 -9.21 -1.86
C GLY A 13 -6.81 -8.52 -1.90
N GLU A 14 -5.96 -8.76 -0.90
CA GLU A 14 -4.59 -8.20 -0.88
C GLU A 14 -3.74 -8.67 -2.06
N VAL A 15 -3.82 -9.95 -2.44
CA VAL A 15 -3.12 -10.51 -3.61
C VAL A 15 -3.61 -9.85 -4.90
N LEU A 16 -4.92 -9.62 -5.05
CA LEU A 16 -5.47 -8.91 -6.21
C LEU A 16 -4.94 -7.49 -6.29
N GLN A 17 -4.91 -6.77 -5.16
CA GLN A 17 -4.31 -5.43 -5.12
C GLN A 17 -2.81 -5.45 -5.43
N GLY A 18 -2.08 -6.46 -4.97
CA GLY A 18 -0.69 -6.68 -5.37
C GLY A 18 -0.56 -6.88 -6.89
N ARG A 19 -1.42 -7.68 -7.53
CA ARG A 19 -1.40 -7.86 -8.99
C ARG A 19 -1.65 -6.56 -9.74
N ILE A 20 -2.64 -5.79 -9.29
CA ILE A 20 -2.95 -4.48 -9.88
C ILE A 20 -1.75 -3.54 -9.70
N GLY A 21 -1.22 -3.42 -8.48
CA GLY A 21 -0.07 -2.58 -8.16
C GLY A 21 1.18 -2.94 -8.96
N LEU A 22 1.47 -4.23 -9.11
CA LEU A 22 2.59 -4.74 -9.91
C LEU A 22 2.42 -4.37 -11.39
N GLY A 23 1.24 -4.63 -11.96
CA GLY A 23 0.92 -4.27 -13.35
C GLY A 23 1.04 -2.77 -13.60
N THR A 24 0.49 -1.95 -12.70
CA THR A 24 0.63 -0.48 -12.74
C THR A 24 2.10 -0.06 -12.62
N GLY A 25 2.87 -0.67 -11.72
CA GLY A 25 4.29 -0.42 -11.54
C GLY A 25 5.08 -0.64 -12.84
N ILE A 26 4.85 -1.78 -13.51
CA ILE A 26 5.51 -2.11 -14.79
C ILE A 26 5.20 -1.06 -15.86
N VAL A 27 3.93 -0.67 -16.00
CA VAL A 27 3.52 0.37 -16.97
C VAL A 27 4.21 1.71 -16.66
N ILE A 28 4.21 2.13 -15.39
CA ILE A 28 4.88 3.37 -14.98
C ILE A 28 6.39 3.28 -15.17
N ALA A 29 7.01 2.10 -14.99
CA ALA A 29 8.45 1.92 -15.18
C ALA A 29 8.84 2.11 -16.66
N ILE A 30 8.03 1.57 -17.58
CA ILE A 30 8.22 1.77 -19.04
C ILE A 30 8.10 3.25 -19.39
N LEU A 31 7.07 3.93 -18.89
CA LEU A 31 6.90 5.37 -19.08
C LEU A 31 8.08 6.15 -18.48
N PHE A 32 8.56 5.74 -17.31
CA PHE A 32 9.69 6.38 -16.65
C PHE A 32 10.96 6.30 -17.50
N PHE A 33 11.26 5.16 -18.15
CA PHE A 33 12.39 5.07 -19.06
C PHE A 33 12.30 6.01 -20.27
N TYR A 34 11.09 6.32 -20.74
CA TYR A 34 10.90 7.30 -21.81
C TYR A 34 11.20 8.73 -21.34
N PHE A 35 10.66 9.15 -20.18
CA PHE A 35 10.82 10.52 -19.67
C PHE A 35 12.16 10.75 -18.94
N ALA A 36 12.86 9.71 -18.46
CA ALA A 36 14.12 9.86 -17.74
C ALA A 36 15.26 10.45 -18.60
N ASN A 37 15.15 10.35 -19.94
CA ASN A 37 16.12 10.91 -20.88
C ASN A 37 15.97 12.43 -21.08
N PHE A 38 14.94 13.04 -20.48
CA PHE A 38 14.67 14.46 -20.64
C PHE A 38 15.70 15.30 -19.87
N GLN A 39 16.33 16.24 -20.56
CA GLN A 39 17.41 17.07 -19.99
C GLN A 39 16.91 18.18 -19.06
N GLN A 40 15.62 18.50 -19.11
CA GLN A 40 15.04 19.58 -18.33
C GLN A 40 15.10 19.26 -16.83
N SER A 41 15.55 20.25 -16.06
CA SER A 41 15.78 20.15 -14.61
C SER A 41 14.57 19.62 -13.84
N PHE A 42 13.38 20.03 -14.27
CA PHE A 42 12.10 19.58 -13.73
C PHE A 42 11.95 18.04 -13.72
N TYR A 43 12.17 17.38 -14.86
CA TYR A 43 12.02 15.92 -14.95
C TYR A 43 13.06 15.18 -14.11
N LYS A 44 14.29 15.72 -14.01
CA LYS A 44 15.33 15.18 -13.13
C LYS A 44 14.91 15.22 -11.65
N GLY A 45 14.16 16.24 -11.24
CA GLY A 45 13.59 16.34 -9.92
C GLY A 45 12.57 15.24 -9.59
N MET A 46 11.79 14.82 -10.58
CA MET A 46 10.76 13.78 -10.42
C MET A 46 11.35 12.36 -10.23
N ILE A 47 12.62 12.14 -10.59
CA ILE A 47 13.24 10.81 -10.55
C ILE A 47 13.18 10.18 -9.16
N VAL A 48 13.55 10.92 -8.11
CA VAL A 48 13.62 10.39 -6.75
C VAL A 48 12.24 9.92 -6.25
N PRO A 49 11.16 10.74 -6.31
CA PRO A 49 9.82 10.27 -5.97
C PRO A 49 9.35 9.09 -6.82
N PHE A 50 9.70 9.04 -8.11
CA PHE A 50 9.32 7.93 -8.98
C PHE A 50 10.03 6.63 -8.61
N ILE A 51 11.29 6.68 -8.20
CA ILE A 51 12.00 5.49 -7.70
C ILE A 51 11.30 4.96 -6.44
N LEU A 52 10.93 5.84 -5.50
CA LEU A 52 10.19 5.44 -4.30
C LEU A 52 8.82 4.84 -4.64
N LEU A 53 8.12 5.45 -5.59
CA LEU A 53 6.86 4.93 -6.12
C LEU A 53 7.04 3.52 -6.70
N GLN A 54 8.11 3.28 -7.45
CA GLN A 54 8.41 1.97 -8.03
C GLN A 54 8.75 0.93 -6.97
N LEU A 55 9.45 1.30 -5.89
CA LEU A 55 9.70 0.39 -4.77
C LEU A 55 8.39 -0.06 -4.11
N VAL A 56 7.41 0.82 -3.98
CA VAL A 56 6.08 0.45 -3.47
C VAL A 56 5.34 -0.41 -4.51
N LEU A 57 5.21 0.06 -5.74
CA LEU A 57 4.39 -0.61 -6.75
C LEU A 57 4.95 -1.95 -7.21
N LEU A 58 6.26 -2.10 -7.36
CA LEU A 58 6.87 -3.38 -7.74
C LEU A 58 7.23 -4.19 -6.50
N GLY A 59 7.92 -3.58 -5.53
CA GLY A 59 8.44 -4.29 -4.36
C GLY A 59 7.34 -4.74 -3.41
N TYR A 60 6.58 -3.78 -2.85
CA TYR A 60 5.53 -4.11 -1.88
C TYR A 60 4.39 -4.93 -2.50
N SER A 61 4.01 -4.64 -3.74
CA SER A 61 2.99 -5.45 -4.44
C SER A 61 3.45 -6.89 -4.71
N SER A 62 4.71 -7.09 -5.11
CA SER A 62 5.26 -8.45 -5.25
C SER A 62 5.29 -9.19 -3.91
N PHE A 63 5.67 -8.49 -2.84
CA PHE A 63 5.60 -9.03 -1.48
C PHE A 63 4.17 -9.46 -1.12
N GLN A 64 3.15 -8.65 -1.41
CA GLN A 64 1.75 -9.01 -1.18
C GLN A 64 1.36 -10.27 -1.96
N MET A 65 1.74 -10.38 -3.23
CA MET A 65 1.40 -11.54 -4.06
C MET A 65 2.05 -12.84 -3.58
N VAL A 66 3.31 -12.78 -3.12
CA VAL A 66 4.08 -13.98 -2.79
C VAL A 66 3.92 -14.38 -1.32
N MET A 67 3.90 -13.41 -0.40
CA MET A 67 3.96 -13.69 1.04
C MET A 67 2.59 -13.73 1.73
N ARG A 68 1.56 -13.07 1.19
CA ARG A 68 0.23 -13.09 1.83
C ARG A 68 -0.49 -14.43 1.79
N PRO A 69 -0.39 -15.25 0.73
CA PRO A 69 -1.00 -16.59 0.73
C PRO A 69 -0.60 -17.43 1.95
N ASN A 70 0.65 -17.33 2.39
CA ASN A 70 1.19 -18.05 3.56
C ASN A 70 0.50 -17.68 4.89
N HIS A 71 -0.25 -16.57 4.94
CA HIS A 71 -1.03 -16.21 6.14
C HIS A 71 -2.20 -17.18 6.36
N ILE A 72 -2.79 -17.73 5.29
CA ILE A 72 -3.88 -18.70 5.39
C ILE A 72 -3.38 -19.97 6.09
N GLU A 73 -2.24 -20.51 5.64
CA GLU A 73 -1.61 -21.69 6.24
C GLU A 73 -1.28 -21.49 7.72
N LYS A 74 -0.80 -20.30 8.09
CA LYS A 74 -0.54 -19.96 9.51
C LYS A 74 -1.83 -20.03 10.32
N VAL A 75 -2.91 -19.42 9.85
CA VAL A 75 -4.20 -19.44 10.55
C VAL A 75 -4.76 -20.87 10.63
N GLU A 76 -4.60 -21.68 9.58
CA GLU A 76 -4.97 -23.11 9.61
C GLU A 76 -4.19 -23.88 10.69
N GLN A 77 -2.89 -23.64 10.82
CA GLN A 77 -2.07 -24.24 11.88
C GLN A 77 -2.51 -23.80 13.29
N TYR A 78 -2.89 -22.53 13.49
CA TYR A 78 -3.41 -22.10 14.79
C TYR A 78 -4.77 -22.74 15.11
N LEU A 79 -5.60 -22.99 14.09
CA LEU A 79 -6.90 -23.64 14.26
C LEU A 79 -6.78 -25.11 14.69
N THR A 80 -5.73 -25.83 14.31
CA THR A 80 -5.51 -27.22 14.77
C THR A 80 -5.16 -27.30 16.25
N VAL A 81 -4.61 -26.22 16.82
CA VAL A 81 -4.26 -26.13 18.25
C VAL A 81 -5.45 -25.64 19.08
N SER A 82 -6.08 -24.51 18.69
CA SER A 82 -7.23 -23.95 19.41
C SER A 82 -7.95 -22.89 18.58
N ARG A 83 -9.26 -23.09 18.37
CA ARG A 83 -10.11 -22.15 17.63
C ARG A 83 -10.21 -20.76 18.28
N GLU A 84 -10.48 -20.70 19.58
CA GLU A 84 -10.59 -19.42 20.29
C GLU A 84 -9.28 -18.63 20.25
N LYS A 85 -8.14 -19.30 20.48
CA LYS A 85 -6.83 -18.64 20.44
C LYS A 85 -6.53 -18.09 19.04
N ALA A 86 -6.90 -18.82 17.98
CA ALA A 86 -6.71 -18.36 16.60
C ALA A 86 -7.56 -17.10 16.31
N ILE A 87 -8.84 -17.10 16.69
CA ILE A 87 -9.72 -15.94 16.51
C ILE A 87 -9.20 -14.74 17.30
N HIS A 88 -8.85 -14.94 18.57
CA HIS A 88 -8.36 -13.86 19.42
C HIS A 88 -7.05 -13.24 18.90
N ALA A 89 -6.11 -14.07 18.46
CA ALA A 89 -4.85 -13.62 17.88
C ALA A 89 -5.06 -12.82 16.58
N GLU A 90 -5.92 -13.31 15.68
CA GLU A 90 -6.25 -12.60 14.43
C GLU A 90 -6.98 -11.29 14.70
N PHE A 91 -7.87 -11.26 15.70
CA PHE A 91 -8.59 -10.06 16.09
C PHE A 91 -7.65 -9.00 16.68
N GLU A 92 -6.77 -9.38 17.60
CA GLU A 92 -5.80 -8.47 18.21
C GLU A 92 -4.84 -7.90 17.15
N LYS A 93 -4.33 -8.75 16.25
CA LYS A 93 -3.50 -8.32 15.12
C LYS A 93 -4.25 -7.34 14.23
N SER A 94 -5.47 -7.69 13.82
CA SER A 94 -6.27 -6.85 12.92
C SER A 94 -6.65 -5.50 13.54
N GLN A 95 -6.85 -5.43 14.86
CA GLN A 95 -7.04 -4.15 15.56
C GLN A 95 -5.78 -3.28 15.56
N LYS A 96 -4.60 -3.89 15.76
CA LYS A 96 -3.33 -3.15 15.70
C LYS A 96 -3.13 -2.58 14.30
N ASP A 97 -3.36 -3.40 13.28
CA ASP A 97 -3.25 -2.99 11.87
C ASP A 97 -4.26 -1.86 11.53
N ASP A 98 -5.50 -1.92 12.02
CA ASP A 98 -6.51 -0.86 11.80
C ASP A 98 -6.06 0.51 12.35
N LYS A 99 -5.43 0.52 13.53
CA LYS A 99 -4.86 1.75 14.12
C LYS A 99 -3.68 2.27 13.29
N VAL A 100 -2.83 1.38 12.77
CA VAL A 100 -1.70 1.75 11.91
C VAL A 100 -2.20 2.38 10.62
N TYR A 101 -3.12 1.72 9.91
CA TYR A 101 -3.70 2.25 8.68
C TYR A 101 -4.41 3.59 8.89
N SER A 102 -5.14 3.75 9.99
CA SER A 102 -5.79 5.01 10.33
C SER A 102 -4.79 6.17 10.45
N LYS A 103 -3.65 5.93 11.10
CA LYS A 103 -2.58 6.93 11.23
C LYS A 103 -1.87 7.19 9.90
N LEU A 104 -1.52 6.15 9.15
CA LEU A 104 -0.80 6.28 7.87
C LEU A 104 -1.59 7.12 6.86
N ARG A 105 -2.92 6.95 6.76
CA ARG A 105 -3.75 7.79 5.88
C ARG A 105 -3.64 9.28 6.22
N LEU A 106 -3.62 9.64 7.51
CA LEU A 106 -3.45 11.04 7.92
C LEU A 106 -2.06 11.55 7.58
N VAL A 107 -1.03 10.71 7.75
CA VAL A 107 0.35 11.04 7.37
C VAL A 107 0.44 11.28 5.86
N TRP A 108 -0.09 10.38 5.03
CA TRP A 108 -0.09 10.54 3.57
C TRP A 108 -0.85 11.78 3.11
N ALA A 109 -2.01 12.06 3.70
CA ALA A 109 -2.77 13.27 3.40
C ALA A 109 -1.99 14.55 3.77
N GLY A 110 -1.36 14.57 4.95
CA GLY A 110 -0.52 15.69 5.38
C GLY A 110 0.67 15.91 4.46
N LEU A 111 1.39 14.83 4.11
CA LEU A 111 2.53 14.88 3.20
C LEU A 111 2.13 15.32 1.79
N PHE A 112 0.99 14.86 1.28
CA PHE A 112 0.41 15.34 0.02
C PHE A 112 0.21 16.87 0.03
N VAL A 113 -0.43 17.41 1.08
CA VAL A 113 -0.67 18.87 1.20
C VAL A 113 0.66 19.64 1.26
N VAL A 114 1.62 19.18 2.06
CA VAL A 114 2.94 19.81 2.17
C VAL A 114 3.65 19.81 0.81
N SER A 115 3.67 18.69 0.09
CA SER A 115 4.30 18.63 -1.24
C SER A 115 3.60 19.51 -2.25
N LEU A 116 2.27 19.63 -2.20
CA LEU A 116 1.51 20.52 -3.06
C LEU A 116 1.84 21.99 -2.80
N ILE A 117 1.96 22.39 -1.52
CA ILE A 117 2.37 23.76 -1.15
C ILE A 117 3.80 24.03 -1.63
N LEU A 118 4.74 23.10 -1.40
CA LEU A 118 6.13 23.24 -1.84
C LEU A 118 6.26 23.39 -3.35
N PHE A 119 5.42 22.72 -4.14
CA PHE A 119 5.39 22.87 -5.60
C PHE A 119 5.19 24.33 -6.03
N PHE A 120 4.34 25.09 -5.34
CA PHE A 120 4.07 26.49 -5.65
C PHE A 120 5.09 27.46 -5.03
N LEU A 121 5.66 27.13 -3.86
CA LEU A 121 6.59 28.02 -3.16
C LEU A 121 8.01 27.97 -3.70
N VAL A 122 8.45 26.81 -4.21
CA VAL A 122 9.84 26.67 -4.65
C VAL A 122 10.02 27.23 -6.05
N ALA A 123 10.97 28.14 -6.24
CA ALA A 123 11.24 28.73 -7.56
C ALA A 123 12.04 27.80 -8.49
N ASN A 124 12.91 26.96 -7.93
CA ASN A 124 13.81 26.09 -8.69
C ASN A 124 13.06 24.92 -9.34
N ASP A 125 13.20 24.77 -10.66
CA ASP A 125 12.51 23.75 -11.46
C ASP A 125 12.76 22.31 -10.98
N TYR A 126 13.98 21.99 -10.53
CA TYR A 126 14.30 20.67 -9.99
C TYR A 126 13.43 20.35 -8.78
N PHE A 127 13.38 21.25 -7.81
CA PHE A 127 12.61 21.05 -6.59
C PHE A 127 11.09 21.15 -6.81
N LYS A 128 10.64 21.92 -7.82
CA LYS A 128 9.25 21.86 -8.29
C LYS A 128 8.91 20.47 -8.82
N GLY A 129 9.75 19.93 -9.71
CA GLY A 129 9.59 18.57 -10.23
C GLY A 129 9.55 17.53 -9.12
N MET A 130 10.48 17.61 -8.16
CA MET A 130 10.50 16.73 -6.99
C MET A 130 9.21 16.83 -6.16
N SER A 131 8.73 18.06 -5.90
CA SER A 131 7.49 18.28 -5.16
C SER A 131 6.28 17.68 -5.87
N LEU A 132 6.17 17.84 -7.19
CA LEU A 132 5.11 17.22 -7.97
C LEU A 132 5.22 15.69 -7.99
N GLY A 133 6.43 15.14 -8.10
CA GLY A 133 6.65 13.70 -8.02
C GLY A 133 6.18 13.15 -6.67
N PHE A 134 6.44 13.85 -5.56
CA PHE A 134 5.95 13.47 -4.24
C PHE A 134 4.44 13.60 -4.10
N VAL A 135 3.81 14.60 -4.72
CA VAL A 135 2.34 14.68 -4.80
C VAL A 135 1.77 13.41 -5.42
N VAL A 136 2.30 12.97 -6.57
CA VAL A 136 1.86 11.72 -7.22
C VAL A 136 2.11 10.51 -6.32
N PHE A 137 3.30 10.40 -5.73
CA PHE A 137 3.65 9.32 -4.82
C PHE A 137 2.67 9.20 -3.64
N PHE A 138 2.39 10.31 -2.96
CA PHE A 138 1.52 10.31 -1.79
C PHE A 138 0.04 10.04 -2.14
N ILE A 139 -0.45 10.48 -3.31
CA ILE A 139 -1.78 10.09 -3.79
C ILE A 139 -1.85 8.57 -3.98
N VAL A 140 -0.85 7.98 -4.63
CA VAL A 140 -0.83 6.53 -4.86
C VAL A 140 -0.73 5.78 -3.53
N ALA A 141 0.19 6.17 -2.63
CA ALA A 141 0.34 5.56 -1.32
C ALA A 141 -0.95 5.66 -0.48
N TYR A 142 -1.58 6.84 -0.45
CA TYR A 142 -2.86 7.06 0.23
C TYR A 142 -3.95 6.15 -0.30
N THR A 143 -4.07 6.03 -1.62
CA THR A 143 -5.08 5.18 -2.27
C THR A 143 -4.83 3.72 -1.96
N PHE A 144 -3.57 3.27 -2.05
CA PHE A 144 -3.17 1.90 -1.79
C PHE A 144 -3.49 1.48 -0.35
N ASP A 145 -3.09 2.30 0.63
CA ASP A 145 -3.36 2.04 2.04
C ASP A 145 -4.84 2.15 2.40
N THR A 146 -5.59 3.05 1.75
CA THR A 146 -7.04 3.17 1.98
C THR A 146 -7.79 1.92 1.54
N LEU A 147 -7.39 1.32 0.40
CA LEU A 147 -7.99 0.07 -0.07
C LEU A 147 -7.65 -1.11 0.85
N LEU A 148 -6.41 -1.20 1.34
CA LEU A 148 -6.01 -2.20 2.34
C LEU A 148 -6.81 -2.04 3.62
N HIS A 149 -6.94 -0.80 4.11
CA HIS A 149 -7.68 -0.50 5.32
C HIS A 149 -9.16 -0.88 5.21
N LEU A 150 -9.80 -0.58 4.07
CA LEU A 150 -11.19 -0.96 3.83
C LEU A 150 -11.41 -2.49 3.90
N ARG A 151 -10.50 -3.25 3.28
CA ARG A 151 -10.56 -4.73 3.34
C ARG A 151 -10.29 -5.26 4.74
N LEU A 152 -9.31 -4.68 5.44
CA LEU A 152 -9.04 -5.04 6.83
C LEU A 152 -10.25 -4.78 7.73
N LYS A 153 -10.96 -3.65 7.57
CA LYS A 153 -12.18 -3.37 8.34
C LYS A 153 -13.27 -4.41 8.10
N THR A 154 -13.41 -4.84 6.84
CA THR A 154 -14.36 -5.91 6.48
C THR A 154 -13.99 -7.23 7.18
N TYR A 155 -12.70 -7.57 7.19
CA TYR A 155 -12.20 -8.76 7.89
C TYR A 155 -12.36 -8.66 9.41
N LEU A 156 -12.01 -7.51 10.00
CA LEU A 156 -12.15 -7.25 11.44
C LEU A 156 -13.62 -7.36 11.89
N SER A 157 -14.56 -6.84 11.10
CA SER A 157 -15.98 -6.99 11.39
C SER A 157 -16.44 -8.45 11.32
N ALA A 158 -15.92 -9.24 10.37
CA ALA A 158 -16.20 -10.67 10.32
C ALA A 158 -15.66 -11.40 11.56
N LEU A 159 -14.45 -11.04 12.03
CA LEU A 159 -13.86 -11.62 13.25
C LEU A 159 -14.66 -11.32 14.52
N GLN A 160 -15.32 -10.16 14.61
CA GLN A 160 -16.17 -9.80 15.76
C GLN A 160 -17.45 -10.65 15.85
N ASN A 161 -17.88 -11.21 14.73
CA ASN A 161 -19.11 -12.00 14.63
C ASN A 161 -18.85 -13.52 14.70
N LEU A 162 -17.60 -13.94 14.94
CA LEU A 162 -17.17 -15.35 15.05
C LEU A 162 -16.93 -15.77 16.49
#